data_AF-A0A4Z0LTC1-F1
#
_entry.id   AF-A0A4Z0LTC1-F1
#
_cell.length_a   1.000
_cell.length_b   1.000
_cell.length_c   1.000
_cell.angle_alpha   90.00
_cell.angle_beta   90.00
_cell.angle_gamma   90.00
#
_symmetry.space_group_name_H-M   'P 1'
#
loop_
_entity.id
_entity.type
_entity.pdbx_description
1 polymer ?
#
loop_
_entity_poly.entity_id
_entity_poly.type
_entity_poly.pdbx_seq_one_letter_code
_entity_poly.pdbx_strand_id
1 'polypeptide(L)' 'PSFSPARAAPYFHKTECFCFNQQPLDGDKSAEMPLQFIVDQDLPRDIHTITLSYTLFDVTDMAKDSVAAR' A
#
# COMPACT_ATOMS: atom_id res chain seq x y z
N PRO A 1 -2.64 5.91 3.19
CA PRO A 1 -1.71 5.23 4.13
C PRO A 1 -1.12 6.25 5.10
N SER A 2 -0.86 5.87 6.35
CA SER A 2 -0.20 6.74 7.33
C SER A 2 1.09 6.11 7.85
N PHE A 3 1.98 6.95 8.35
CA PHE A 3 3.30 6.57 8.86
C PHE A 3 3.52 7.14 10.25
N SER A 4 4.11 6.32 11.13
CA SER A 4 4.52 6.74 12.48
C SER A 4 5.89 6.15 12.83
N PRO A 5 6.80 6.92 13.46
CA PRO A 5 6.69 8.36 13.75
C PRO A 5 6.82 9.20 12.46
N ALA A 6 6.20 10.38 12.44
CA ALA A 6 6.23 11.27 11.26
C ALA A 6 7.66 11.64 10.82
N ARG A 7 8.62 11.69 11.76
CA ARG A 7 10.03 11.96 11.47
C ARG A 7 10.71 10.88 10.62
N ALA A 8 10.16 9.67 10.55
CA ALA A 8 10.69 8.59 9.73
C ALA A 8 10.27 8.70 8.25
N ALA A 9 9.24 9.51 7.94
CA ALA A 9 8.66 9.58 6.59
C ALA A 9 9.66 9.95 5.47
N PRO A 10 10.62 10.87 5.65
CA PRO A 10 11.59 11.21 4.59
C PRO A 10 12.55 10.08 4.24
N TYR A 11 12.73 9.12 5.16
CA TYR A 11 13.71 8.03 5.09
C TYR A 11 13.07 6.70 4.67
N PHE A 12 11.75 6.67 4.52
CA PHE A 12 11.00 5.46 4.16
C PHE A 12 10.48 5.59 2.74
N HIS A 13 11.15 4.92 1.80
CA HIS A 13 10.79 4.96 0.39
C HIS A 13 9.98 3.73 0.04
N LYS A 14 8.71 3.94 -0.27
CA LYS A 14 7.89 2.89 -0.89
C LYS A 14 8.34 2.73 -2.33
N THR A 15 8.89 1.58 -2.68
CA THR A 15 9.33 1.29 -4.06
C THR A 15 8.15 0.98 -4.96
N GLU A 16 7.03 0.55 -4.37
CA GLU A 16 5.79 0.39 -5.10
C GLU A 16 4.97 1.68 -5.03
N CYS A 17 4.59 2.18 -6.20
CA CYS A 17 3.48 3.08 -6.27
C CYS A 17 2.25 2.26 -5.86
N PHE A 18 1.73 2.49 -4.65
CA PHE A 18 0.34 2.22 -4.29
C PHE A 18 -0.63 3.09 -5.14
N CYS A 19 -0.28 3.32 -6.40
CA CYS A 19 -1.18 3.73 -7.44
C CYS A 19 -2.34 2.76 -7.35
N PHE A 20 -3.54 3.30 -7.15
CA PHE A 20 -4.82 2.61 -6.94
C PHE A 20 -5.21 1.77 -8.16
N ASN A 21 -4.37 0.83 -8.52
CA ASN A 21 -4.63 -0.15 -9.55
C ASN A 21 -5.61 -1.12 -8.92
N GLN A 22 -6.84 -1.09 -9.42
CA GLN A 22 -7.83 -2.08 -9.08
C GLN A 22 -7.21 -3.46 -9.34
N GLN A 23 -7.17 -4.30 -8.30
CA GLN A 23 -6.69 -5.66 -8.39
C GLN A 23 -7.92 -6.56 -8.54
N PRO A 24 -8.39 -6.86 -9.75
CA PRO A 24 -9.51 -7.77 -9.93
C PRO A 24 -9.13 -9.14 -9.36
N LEU A 25 -10.00 -9.68 -8.52
CA LEU A 25 -9.84 -11.00 -7.93
C LEU A 25 -11.09 -11.82 -8.27
N ASP A 26 -10.92 -12.85 -9.08
CA ASP A 26 -12.02 -13.76 -9.40
C ASP A 26 -12.43 -14.57 -8.16
N GLY A 27 -13.66 -15.09 -8.18
CA GLY A 27 -14.14 -16.02 -7.16
C GLY A 27 -13.16 -17.18 -6.94
N ASP A 28 -12.96 -17.54 -5.67
CA ASP A 28 -12.08 -18.62 -5.21
C ASP A 28 -10.60 -18.47 -5.59
N LYS A 29 -10.16 -17.27 -6.02
CA LYS A 29 -8.74 -16.97 -6.27
C LYS A 29 -8.10 -16.23 -5.10
N SER A 30 -6.79 -16.37 -5.02
CA SER A 30 -5.90 -15.63 -4.12
C SER A 30 -4.96 -14.75 -4.93
N ALA A 31 -4.58 -13.60 -4.37
CA ALA A 31 -3.56 -12.74 -4.94
C ALA A 31 -2.44 -12.49 -3.91
N GLU A 32 -1.20 -12.59 -4.37
CA GLU A 32 -0.01 -12.19 -3.61
C GLU A 32 0.22 -10.69 -3.82
N MET A 33 0.17 -9.92 -2.74
CA MET A 33 0.40 -8.47 -2.74
C MET A 33 1.61 -8.14 -1.86
N PRO A 34 2.83 -8.39 -2.34
CA PRO A 34 4.03 -8.09 -1.57
C PRO A 34 4.16 -6.58 -1.35
N LEU A 35 4.67 -6.19 -0.18
CA LEU A 35 5.02 -4.80 0.10
C LEU A 35 6.54 -4.65 0.04
N GLN A 36 7.02 -3.85 -0.91
CA GLN A 36 8.44 -3.53 -1.03
C GLN A 36 8.72 -2.08 -0.63
N PHE A 37 9.76 -1.89 0.17
CA PHE A 37 10.19 -0.59 0.66
C PHE A 37 11.70 -0.57 0.92
N ILE A 38 12.27 0.62 0.91
CA ILE A 38 13.67 0.91 1.24
C ILE A 38 13.67 1.86 2.45
N VAL A 39 14.55 1.60 3.42
CA VAL A 39 14.80 2.48 4.56
C VAL A 39 16.20 3.06 4.42
N ASP A 40 16.31 4.38 4.43
CA ASP A 40 17.58 5.07 4.30
C ASP A 40 18.48 4.84 5.52
N GLN A 41 19.78 4.77 5.28
CA GLN A 41 20.79 4.63 6.34
C GLN A 41 20.88 5.87 7.24
N ASP A 42 20.43 7.03 6.74
CA ASP A 42 20.41 8.30 7.45
C ASP A 42 19.23 8.43 8.44
N LEU A 43 18.43 7.36 8.61
CA LEU A 43 17.37 7.32 9.61
C LEU A 43 17.94 7.63 11.01
N PRO A 44 17.36 8.58 11.77
CA PRO A 44 17.79 8.89 13.12
C PRO A 44 17.88 7.65 14.01
N ARG A 45 19.02 7.49 14.70
CA ARG A 45 19.31 6.27 15.50
C ARG A 45 18.34 6.02 16.65
N ASP A 46 17.58 7.02 17.07
CA ASP A 46 16.54 6.93 18.10
C ASP A 46 15.24 6.28 17.58
N ILE A 47 15.10 6.10 16.26
CA ILE A 47 13.92 5.49 15.64
C ILE A 47 14.19 4.00 15.40
N HIS A 48 13.64 3.16 16.28
CA HIS A 48 13.77 1.70 16.18
C HIS A 48 12.54 1.02 15.57
N THR A 49 11.44 1.76 15.41
CA THR A 49 10.16 1.21 14.94
C THR A 49 9.49 2.19 14.00
N ILE A 50 9.13 1.71 12.81
CA ILE A 50 8.31 2.42 11.84
C ILE A 50 7.03 1.62 11.67
N THR A 51 5.89 2.29 11.85
CA THR A 51 4.56 1.71 11.63
C THR A 51 3.99 2.26 10.34
N LEU A 52 3.64 1.36 9.42
CA LEU A 52 2.90 1.67 8.21
C LEU A 52 1.46 1.17 8.35
N SER A 53 0.50 2.09 8.32
CA SER A 53 -0.91 1.74 8.25
C SER A 53 -1.40 1.80 6.81
N TYR A 54 -1.89 0.67 6.30
CA TYR A 54 -2.50 0.53 4.98
C TYR A 54 -3.89 -0.09 5.12
N THR A 55 -4.84 0.39 4.31
CA THR A 55 -6.23 -0.08 4.32
C THR A 55 -6.58 -0.52 2.91
N LEU A 56 -7.05 -1.76 2.79
CA LEU A 56 -7.68 -2.25 1.58
C LEU A 56 -9.16 -1.90 1.65
N PHE A 57 -9.67 -1.30 0.57
CA PHE A 57 -11.08 -0.97 0.42
C PHE A 57 -11.70 -1.91 -0.60
N ASP A 58 -12.83 -2.52 -0.25
CA ASP A 58 -13.66 -3.20 -1.23
C ASP A 58 -14.39 -2.15 -2.07
N VAL A 59 -14.16 -2.20 -3.38
CA VAL A 59 -14.77 -1.31 -4.37
C VAL A 59 -15.49 -2.11 -5.45
N THR A 60 -15.80 -3.38 -5.19
CA THR A 60 -16.45 -4.30 -6.15
C THR A 60 -17.73 -3.69 -6.73
N ASP A 61 -18.55 -3.07 -5.90
CA ASP A 61 -19.80 -2.45 -6.36
C ASP A 61 -19.57 -1.20 -7.22
N MET A 62 -18.52 -0.42 -6.96
CA MET A 62 -18.15 0.72 -7.79
C MET A 62 -17.54 0.29 -9.14
N ALA A 63 -16.87 -0.87 -9.17
CA ALA A 63 -16.28 -1.42 -10.38
C ALA A 63 -17.32 -2.05 -11.33
N LYS A 64 -18.45 -2.55 -10.83
CA LYS A 64 -19.54 -3.15 -11.64
C LYS A 64 -20.03 -2.23 -12.76
N ASP A 65 -20.15 -0.93 -12.51
CA ASP A 65 -20.60 0.03 -13.52
C ASP A 65 -19.62 0.20 -14.69
N SER A 66 -18.32 -0.06 -14.46
CA SER A 66 -17.27 0.00 -15.49
C SER A 66 -17.13 -1.30 -16.29
N VAL A 67 -17.48 -2.43 -15.69
CA VAL A 67 -17.41 -3.76 -16.32
C VAL A 67 -18.66 -4.05 -17.14
N ALA A 68 -19.83 -3.55 -16.74
CA ALA A 68 -21.08 -3.67 -17.51
C ALA A 68 -21.11 -2.79 -18.78
N ALA A 69 -20.17 -1.85 -18.93
CA ALA A 69 -20.05 -0.95 -20.08
C ALA A 69 -19.08 -1.46 -21.18
N ARG A 70 -18.52 -2.67 -21.03
CA ARG A 70 -17.66 -3.33 -22.03
C ARG A 70 -18.33 -4.54 -22.66
#